data_AF-A0A0B2X909-F1
#
_entry.id   AF-A0A0B2X909-F1
#
_cell.length_a   1.000
_cell.length_b   1.000
_cell.length_c   1.000
_cell.angle_alpha   90.00
_cell.angle_beta   90.00
_cell.angle_gamma   90.00
#
_symmetry.space_group_name_H-M   'P 1'
#
loop_
_entity.id
_entity.type
_entity.pdbx_description
1 polymer ?
#
loop_
_entity_poly.entity_id
_entity_poly.type
_entity_poly.pdbx_seq_one_letter_code
_entity_poly.pdbx_strand_id
1 'polypeptide(L)'
;MSYKGMKKSGGTHDGNFNCVLHVHSAIEEVTFAALLHKLQKGTNRKSKNPPTHAKRGDSIIARMQVIGGAGSVCVEKFEDYPQMGRFTLRDQGQTIAIGKITKLILDGSE
;
A
#
# COMPACT_ATOMS: atom_id res chain seq x y z
N MET A 1 1.97 -5.62 -0.86
CA MET A 1 2.82 -4.47 -0.43
C MET A 1 2.71 -4.30 1.10
N SER A 2 3.69 -3.68 1.76
CA SER A 2 3.56 -3.35 3.20
C SER A 2 3.77 -1.86 3.40
N TYR A 3 2.90 -1.19 4.16
CA TYR A 3 3.05 0.24 4.36
C TYR A 3 2.71 0.67 5.78
N LYS A 4 3.25 1.83 6.16
CA LYS A 4 3.10 2.47 7.45
C LYS A 4 2.31 3.76 7.24
N GLY A 5 1.10 3.82 7.80
CA GLY A 5 0.20 4.95 7.59
C GLY A 5 0.49 6.16 8.50
N MET A 6 0.53 7.37 7.93
CA MET A 6 0.33 8.72 8.54
C MET A 6 0.62 9.79 7.47
N LYS A 7 -0.19 10.84 7.18
CA LYS A 7 -0.78 11.91 8.03
C LYS A 7 -2.06 12.57 7.38
N LYS A 8 -3.16 12.68 8.16
CA LYS A 8 -4.43 13.51 8.07
C LYS A 8 -5.33 13.35 6.81
N SER A 9 -6.67 13.50 6.85
CA SER A 9 -7.65 13.90 7.90
C SER A 9 -8.98 13.10 7.79
N GLY A 10 -9.43 12.45 8.86
CA GLY A 10 -10.86 12.15 9.08
C GLY A 10 -11.51 10.90 8.46
N GLY A 11 -10.80 10.01 7.75
CA GLY A 11 -11.41 8.83 7.09
C GLY A 11 -11.00 7.47 7.67
N THR A 12 -11.94 6.53 7.68
CA THR A 12 -11.69 5.08 7.83
C THR A 12 -11.49 4.51 6.42
N HIS A 13 -10.37 3.82 6.15
CA HIS A 13 -10.13 3.20 4.84
C HIS A 13 -10.57 1.73 4.87
N ASP A 14 -11.54 1.38 4.03
CA ASP A 14 -12.06 0.03 3.81
C ASP A 14 -11.52 -0.56 2.48
N GLY A 15 -11.97 -1.77 2.11
CA GLY A 15 -11.46 -2.52 0.95
C GLY A 15 -11.73 -1.90 -0.42
N ASN A 16 -12.45 -0.79 -0.51
CA ASN A 16 -12.76 -0.12 -1.78
C ASN A 16 -12.23 1.32 -1.84
N PHE A 17 -11.24 1.64 -1.00
CA PHE A 17 -10.63 2.96 -1.02
C PHE A 17 -9.62 3.11 -2.16
N ASN A 18 -9.94 3.96 -3.13
CA ASN A 18 -9.06 4.33 -4.24
C ASN A 18 -8.12 5.46 -3.82
N CYS A 19 -6.89 5.42 -4.31
CA CYS A 19 -5.90 6.46 -4.10
C CYS A 19 -4.84 6.47 -5.21
N VAL A 20 -3.93 7.44 -5.15
CA VAL A 20 -2.84 7.58 -6.10
C VAL A 20 -1.55 7.03 -5.49
N LEU A 21 -0.96 6.03 -6.14
CA LEU A 21 0.36 5.50 -5.87
C LEU A 21 1.41 6.38 -6.55
N HIS A 22 2.35 6.89 -5.77
CA HIS A 22 3.58 7.49 -6.27
C HIS A 22 4.76 6.58 -5.94
N VAL A 23 5.44 6.07 -6.96
CA VAL A 23 6.62 5.22 -6.85
C VAL A 23 7.65 5.62 -7.89
N HIS A 24 8.84 6.04 -7.44
CA HIS A 24 9.84 6.68 -8.30
C HIS A 24 9.21 7.82 -9.16
N SER A 25 9.20 7.69 -10.49
CA SER A 25 8.59 8.62 -11.44
C SER A 25 7.16 8.24 -11.83
N ALA A 26 6.69 7.05 -11.46
CA ALA A 26 5.37 6.56 -11.81
C ALA A 26 4.30 7.11 -10.85
N ILE A 27 3.16 7.47 -11.42
CA ILE A 27 1.97 7.96 -10.73
C ILE A 27 0.79 7.18 -11.30
N GLU A 28 0.17 6.34 -10.48
CA GLU A 28 -0.91 5.44 -10.93
C GLU A 28 -2.06 5.39 -9.93
N GLU A 29 -3.27 5.18 -10.43
CA GLU A 29 -4.43 4.94 -9.58
C GLU A 29 -4.45 3.49 -9.10
N VAL A 30 -4.69 3.31 -7.80
CA VAL A 30 -4.66 2.01 -7.12
C VAL A 30 -5.82 1.89 -6.14
N THR A 31 -6.22 0.64 -5.89
CA THR A 31 -7.21 0.29 -4.86
C THR A 31 -6.70 -0.80 -3.93
N PHE A 32 -7.31 -0.92 -2.75
CA PHE A 32 -6.95 -1.91 -1.74
C PHE A 32 -7.69 -3.24 -1.93
N ALA A 33 -7.14 -4.14 -2.75
CA ALA A 33 -7.73 -5.47 -2.93
C ALA A 33 -7.94 -6.25 -1.62
N ALA A 34 -7.03 -6.14 -0.65
CA ALA A 34 -7.22 -6.76 0.67
C ALA A 34 -6.30 -6.16 1.74
N LEU A 35 -6.81 -5.97 2.96
CA LEU A 35 -5.99 -5.74 4.14
C LEU A 35 -5.61 -7.09 4.75
N LEU A 36 -4.32 -7.43 4.79
CA LEU A 36 -3.88 -8.78 5.16
C LEU A 36 -3.55 -8.88 6.65
N HIS A 37 -2.74 -7.95 7.15
CA HIS A 37 -2.30 -7.98 8.54
C HIS A 37 -2.11 -6.57 9.08
N LYS A 38 -2.39 -6.40 10.38
CA LYS A 38 -1.89 -5.29 11.17
C LYS A 38 -0.58 -5.67 11.83
N LEU A 39 0.36 -4.73 11.86
CA LEU A 39 1.68 -4.89 12.47
C LEU A 39 1.69 -4.21 13.84
N GLN A 40 2.11 -4.95 14.87
CA GLN A 40 2.37 -4.36 16.18
C GLN A 40 3.56 -3.41 16.14
N LYS A 41 3.41 -2.23 16.74
CA LYS A 41 4.48 -1.24 16.85
C LYS A 41 5.65 -1.82 17.65
N GLY A 42 6.87 -1.55 17.23
CA GLY A 42 8.10 -2.05 17.85
C GLY A 42 8.48 -3.46 17.42
N THR A 43 7.55 -4.42 17.44
CA THR A 43 7.85 -5.84 17.15
C THR A 43 7.63 -6.24 15.69
N ASN A 44 6.85 -5.47 14.91
CA ASN A 44 6.38 -5.83 13.57
C ASN A 44 5.66 -7.18 13.50
N ARG A 45 5.15 -7.70 14.64
CA ARG A 45 4.40 -8.95 14.65
C ARG A 45 3.08 -8.78 13.90
N LYS A 46 2.78 -9.73 13.00
CA LYS A 46 1.54 -9.77 12.23
C LYS A 46 0.36 -10.18 13.11
N SER A 47 -0.78 -9.51 12.93
CA SER A 47 -2.05 -9.96 13.49
C SER A 47 -2.47 -11.30 12.89
N LYS A 48 -3.14 -12.14 13.69
CA LYS A 48 -3.70 -13.42 13.21
C LYS A 48 -4.79 -13.20 12.17
N ASN A 49 -5.69 -12.25 12.45
CA ASN A 49 -6.82 -11.95 11.57
C ASN A 49 -6.54 -10.68 10.74
N PRO A 50 -7.06 -10.63 9.50
CA PRO A 50 -7.15 -9.42 8.69
C PRO A 50 -7.85 -8.29 9.44
N PRO A 51 -7.31 -7.06 9.46
CA PRO A 51 -8.03 -5.92 9.98
C PRO A 51 -9.15 -5.52 9.01
N THR A 52 -10.31 -5.13 9.54
CA THR A 52 -11.44 -4.63 8.73
C THR A 52 -11.20 -3.20 8.23
N HIS A 53 -10.38 -2.43 8.93
CA HIS A 53 -10.03 -1.05 8.58
C HIS A 53 -8.64 -0.67 9.08
N ALA A 54 -8.02 0.31 8.43
CA ALA A 54 -6.76 0.91 8.88
C ALA A 54 -7.00 2.34 9.38
N LYS A 55 -6.39 2.70 10.52
CA LYS A 55 -6.45 4.06 11.07
C LYS A 55 -5.06 4.70 11.14
N ARG A 56 -5.04 6.01 11.40
CA ARG A 56 -3.81 6.79 11.55
C ARG A 56 -2.84 6.13 12.54
N GLY A 57 -1.59 5.96 12.10
CA GLY A 57 -0.51 5.43 12.91
C GLY A 57 -0.47 3.90 12.97
N ASP A 58 -1.41 3.21 12.34
CA ASP A 58 -1.29 1.77 12.13
C ASP A 58 -0.25 1.48 11.03
N SER A 59 0.44 0.36 11.22
CA SER A 59 1.28 -0.25 10.18
C SER A 59 0.56 -1.51 9.73
N ILE A 60 0.42 -1.70 8.43
CA ILE A 60 -0.33 -2.82 7.87
C ILE A 60 0.39 -3.43 6.67
N ILE A 61 0.02 -4.67 6.36
CA ILE A 61 0.34 -5.33 5.11
C ILE A 61 -0.97 -5.39 4.32
N ALA A 62 -0.95 -4.88 3.10
CA ALA A 62 -2.11 -4.95 2.21
C ALA A 62 -1.72 -5.43 0.82
N ARG A 63 -2.69 -6.01 0.13
CA ARG A 63 -2.65 -6.21 -1.31
C ARG A 63 -3.25 -4.98 -1.97
N MET A 64 -2.56 -4.49 -2.99
CA MET A 64 -2.98 -3.36 -3.79
C MET A 64 -3.11 -3.83 -5.23
N GLN A 65 -4.09 -3.27 -5.92
CA GLN A 65 -4.33 -3.52 -7.34
C GLN A 65 -4.23 -2.19 -8.08
N VAL A 66 -3.55 -2.21 -9.22
CA VAL A 66 -3.51 -1.06 -10.14
C VAL A 66 -4.82 -1.04 -10.90
N ILE A 67 -5.48 0.12 -10.90
CA ILE A 67 -6.75 0.36 -11.60
C ILE A 67 -6.65 1.50 -12.62
N GLY A 68 -5.50 2.18 -12.67
CA GLY A 68 -5.20 3.21 -13.66
C GLY A 68 -5.20 2.66 -15.09
N GLY A 69 -5.34 3.56 -16.07
CA GLY A 69 -5.50 3.22 -17.49
C GLY A 69 -4.35 2.42 -18.11
N ALA A 70 -3.13 2.53 -17.56
CA ALA A 70 -2.00 1.71 -18.00
C ALA A 70 -2.12 0.23 -17.58
N GLY A 71 -2.97 -0.08 -16.59
CA GLY A 71 -3.25 -1.43 -16.10
C GLY A 71 -2.06 -2.11 -15.37
N SER A 72 -0.88 -1.49 -15.36
CA SER A 72 0.33 -2.05 -14.77
C SER A 72 1.29 -0.94 -14.33
N VAL A 73 2.22 -1.27 -13.43
CA VAL A 73 3.24 -0.34 -12.94
C VAL A 73 4.57 -1.06 -12.75
N CYS A 74 5.66 -0.46 -13.23
CA CYS A 74 7.00 -1.01 -13.05
C CYS A 74 7.52 -0.70 -11.66
N VAL A 75 7.68 -1.74 -10.83
CA VAL A 75 8.11 -1.62 -9.43
C VAL A 75 8.95 -2.81 -9.01
N GLU A 76 9.79 -2.63 -7.99
CA GLU A 76 10.64 -3.68 -7.45
C GLU A 76 10.36 -3.92 -5.96
N LYS A 77 10.83 -5.04 -5.43
CA LYS A 77 10.87 -5.18 -3.97
C LYS A 77 11.86 -4.19 -3.38
N PHE A 78 11.52 -3.70 -2.20
CA PHE A 78 12.34 -2.74 -1.47
C PHE A 78 13.72 -3.30 -1.08
N GLU A 79 13.81 -4.60 -0.81
CA GLU A 79 15.08 -5.25 -0.45
C GLU A 79 16.04 -5.34 -1.63
N ASP A 80 15.51 -5.49 -2.84
CA ASP A 80 16.28 -5.63 -4.08
C ASP A 80 16.68 -4.25 -4.64
N TYR A 81 15.73 -3.31 -4.70
CA TYR A 81 15.96 -1.98 -5.25
C TYR A 81 15.16 -0.90 -4.51
N PRO A 82 15.72 -0.30 -3.45
CA PRO A 82 15.01 0.59 -2.54
C PRO A 82 14.27 1.76 -3.19
N GLN A 83 14.82 2.34 -4.27
CA GLN A 83 14.25 3.49 -4.97
C GLN A 83 12.99 3.15 -5.79
N MET A 84 12.85 1.91 -6.28
CA MET A 84 11.63 1.44 -6.97
C MET A 84 10.69 0.67 -6.03
N GLY A 85 11.16 0.33 -4.82
CA GLY A 85 10.36 -0.33 -3.80
C GLY A 85 9.76 0.60 -2.75
N ARG A 86 10.17 1.86 -2.66
CA ARG A 86 9.55 2.88 -1.77
C ARG A 86 8.44 3.61 -2.51
N PHE A 87 7.31 3.79 -1.84
CA PHE A 87 6.18 4.51 -2.40
C PHE A 87 5.48 5.39 -1.37
N THR A 88 4.69 6.34 -1.88
CA THR A 88 3.72 7.09 -1.09
C THR A 88 2.33 6.89 -1.69
N LEU A 89 1.31 6.88 -0.83
CA LEU A 89 -0.08 6.92 -1.26
C LEU A 89 -0.63 8.31 -0.99
N ARG A 90 -1.37 8.83 -1.96
CA ARG A 90 -1.95 10.17 -1.90
C ARG A 90 -3.43 10.14 -2.19
N ASP A 91 -4.15 11.01 -1.51
CA ASP A 91 -5.57 11.25 -1.72
C ASP A 91 -5.79 12.77 -1.68
N GLN A 92 -6.46 13.32 -2.71
CA GLN A 92 -6.71 14.77 -2.87
C GLN A 92 -5.46 15.64 -2.60
N GLY A 93 -4.29 15.20 -3.07
CA GLY A 93 -3.02 15.92 -2.88
C GLY A 93 -2.40 15.81 -1.48
N GLN A 94 -2.98 15.03 -0.56
CA GLN A 94 -2.41 14.76 0.76
C GLN A 94 -1.78 13.37 0.83
N THR A 95 -0.62 13.26 1.48
CA THR A 95 0.05 11.97 1.69
C THR A 95 -0.59 11.22 2.85
N ILE A 96 -1.31 10.15 2.53
CA ILE A 96 -2.05 9.34 3.51
C ILE A 96 -1.19 8.21 4.08
N ALA A 97 -0.22 7.69 3.31
CA ALA A 97 0.67 6.61 3.74
C ALA A 97 2.03 6.65 3.04
N ILE A 98 3.03 6.04 3.69
CA ILE A 98 4.35 5.78 3.13
C ILE A 98 4.62 4.29 3.26
N GLY A 99 5.09 3.67 2.19
CA GLY A 99 5.18 2.22 2.11
C GLY A 99 6.44 1.69 1.46
N LYS A 100 6.59 0.37 1.60
CA LYS A 100 7.61 -0.42 0.93
C LYS A 100 7.02 -1.68 0.29
N ILE A 101 7.48 -2.00 -0.90
CA ILE A 101 7.05 -3.19 -1.62
C ILE A 101 7.80 -4.39 -1.06
N THR A 102 7.07 -5.38 -0.58
CA THR A 102 7.62 -6.59 0.04
C THR A 102 7.37 -7.85 -0.77
N LYS A 103 6.40 -7.80 -1.70
CA LYS A 103 6.04 -8.91 -2.57
C LYS A 103 5.36 -8.33 -3.82
N LEU A 104 5.77 -8.84 -4.97
CA LEU A 104 5.12 -8.64 -6.26
C LEU A 104 4.16 -9.80 -6.50
N ILE A 105 2.98 -9.49 -7.01
CA ILE A 105 1.98 -10.47 -7.44
C ILE A 105 1.73 -10.12 -8.89
N LEU A 106 2.13 -11.03 -9.78
CA LEU A 106 1.89 -10.90 -11.21
C LEU A 106 0.70 -11.81 -11.52
N ASP A 107 -0.33 -11.27 -12.16
CA ASP A 107 -1.40 -12.10 -12.74
C ASP A 107 -0.83 -12.75 -13.99
N GLY A 108 -0.02 -13.80 -13.77
CA GLY A 108 0.36 -14.76 -14.79
C GLY A 108 -0.54 -15.97 -14.62
N SER A 109 -1.51 -16.11 -15.52
CA SER A 109 -1.94 -17.45 -15.94
C SER A 109 -0.70 -18.20 -16.42
N GLU A 110 -0.31 -19.24 -15.71
CA GLU A 110 0.37 -20.38 -16.34
C GLU A 110 -0.61 -21.10 -17.28
#